data_AF-A0A667X8R4-F1
#
_entry.id   AF-A0A667X8R4-F1
#
_cell.length_a   1.000
_cell.length_b   1.000
_cell.length_c   1.000
_cell.angle_alpha   90.00
_cell.angle_beta   90.00
_cell.angle_gamma   90.00
#
_symmetry.space_group_name_H-M   'P 1'
#
loop_
_entity.id
_entity.type
_entity.pdbx_description
1 polymer ?
#
loop_
_entity_poly.entity_id
_entity_poly.type
_entity_poly.pdbx_seq_one_letter_code
_entity_poly.pdbx_strand_id
1 'polypeptide(L)'
;MHIQDKMGGAVSAGEDNDDLIDNLKEAYYIRSDLVERAFRAIDRADYYLDEYRDNAYKDLAWRHGNIHLSAPCIYSEVMEALDLHPGLSFLNLGSGTGYLSTMVGLILGPFGVNHGVELHADVIEYAYQKLDYFIKTSESFDKFEFCEPSFVVGNCLEIPPETRQYDRVYCGAGVQKEHEDYMKNLLKVGGILVLPLEEKLTKITRTGLNSWETKKIISVSFAPLVLPKHSTNGKPKTVPLPIYEVRTLQELARISIRHTLRVTTDSADSQSRGRGSSFSVGRGLAVAGLHKYGPRFKRRRVHRRHCNSLVLATRQVVASSGIGSAALDSNNNQGGRVEEEDEEEGEREGRRQLRGSRRAGRGVVEEEEAVEEEDEEEEQEEEEERETGELLRPEPAVNILRERILGLPLPEPLKMYLLYYREK
;
A
#
# COMPACT_ATOMS: atom_id res chain seq x y z
N MET A 1 0.81 27.12 -20.59
CA MET A 1 0.44 25.69 -20.68
C MET A 1 -0.83 25.50 -19.90
N HIS A 2 -1.89 24.95 -20.50
CA HIS A 2 -3.11 24.62 -19.76
C HIS A 2 -2.86 23.40 -18.87
N ILE A 3 -3.22 23.50 -17.60
CA ILE A 3 -3.47 22.33 -16.76
C ILE A 3 -4.85 21.85 -17.19
N GLN A 4 -4.89 20.69 -17.82
CA GLN A 4 -6.13 20.05 -18.26
C GLN A 4 -6.85 19.53 -17.01
N ASP A 5 -8.16 19.77 -16.89
CA ASP A 5 -8.97 19.27 -15.79
C ASP A 5 -8.94 17.73 -15.76
N LYS A 6 -8.09 17.15 -14.91
CA LYS A 6 -8.15 15.72 -14.59
C LYS A 6 -9.39 15.49 -13.72
N MET A 7 -10.52 15.19 -14.36
CA MET A 7 -11.60 14.47 -13.69
C MET A 7 -11.05 13.17 -13.09
N GLY A 8 -11.59 12.75 -11.95
CA GLY A 8 -11.11 11.60 -11.19
C GLY A 8 -11.30 10.27 -11.93
N GLY A 9 -10.35 9.90 -12.78
CA GLY A 9 -10.17 8.52 -13.20
C GLY A 9 -9.58 7.72 -12.06
N ALA A 10 -10.27 6.66 -11.63
CA ALA A 10 -9.71 5.71 -10.67
C ALA A 10 -8.41 5.12 -11.23
N VAL A 11 -7.38 5.02 -10.39
CA VAL A 11 -6.16 4.30 -10.77
C VAL A 11 -6.49 2.81 -10.89
N SER A 12 -5.90 2.13 -11.87
CA SER A 12 -6.04 0.69 -12.04
C SER A 12 -5.61 -0.05 -10.79
N ALA A 13 -6.36 -1.10 -10.42
CA ALA A 13 -5.94 -2.00 -9.35
C ALA A 13 -4.57 -2.63 -9.69
N GLY A 14 -3.73 -2.80 -8.68
CA GLY A 14 -2.54 -3.64 -8.78
C GLY A 14 -2.87 -5.10 -8.48
N GLU A 15 -2.03 -6.03 -8.95
CA GLU A 15 -2.06 -7.43 -8.51
C GLU A 15 -1.49 -7.55 -7.09
N ASP A 16 -0.47 -6.74 -6.78
CA ASP A 16 0.11 -6.55 -5.44
C ASP A 16 0.29 -5.06 -5.07
N ASN A 17 0.95 -4.81 -3.93
CA ASN A 17 1.28 -3.45 -3.47
C ASN A 17 2.25 -2.74 -4.42
N ASP A 18 3.24 -3.44 -4.98
CA ASP A 18 4.28 -2.85 -5.83
C ASP A 18 3.73 -2.43 -7.20
N ASP A 19 2.80 -3.18 -7.77
CA ASP A 19 2.03 -2.85 -8.97
C ASP A 19 1.09 -1.66 -8.73
N LEU A 20 0.38 -1.62 -7.60
CA LEU A 20 -0.40 -0.45 -7.20
C LEU A 20 0.50 0.81 -7.16
N ILE A 21 1.73 0.71 -6.66
CA ILE A 21 2.66 1.85 -6.60
C ILE A 21 3.11 2.27 -8.00
N ASP A 22 3.43 1.35 -8.93
CA ASP A 22 3.77 1.76 -10.30
C ASP A 22 2.56 2.38 -11.02
N ASN A 23 1.33 1.86 -10.85
CA ASN A 23 0.11 2.50 -11.38
C ASN A 23 -0.09 3.94 -10.85
N LEU A 24 0.11 4.17 -9.55
CA LEU A 24 0.05 5.50 -8.93
C LEU A 24 1.12 6.47 -9.47
N LYS A 25 2.30 5.95 -9.83
CA LYS A 25 3.37 6.74 -10.43
C LYS A 25 3.11 7.07 -11.89
N GLU A 26 2.61 6.11 -12.69
CA GLU A 26 2.23 6.36 -14.08
C GLU A 26 1.08 7.38 -14.17
N ALA A 27 0.17 7.38 -13.20
CA ALA A 27 -0.88 8.40 -13.05
C ALA A 27 -0.38 9.79 -12.58
N TYR A 28 0.89 9.90 -12.15
CA TYR A 28 1.56 11.08 -11.56
C TYR A 28 1.08 11.49 -10.14
N TYR A 29 0.49 10.58 -9.38
CA TYR A 29 0.15 10.81 -7.97
C TYR A 29 1.38 10.72 -7.06
N ILE A 30 2.24 9.71 -7.27
CA ILE A 30 3.55 9.60 -6.61
C ILE A 30 4.61 10.18 -7.56
N ARG A 31 5.42 11.14 -7.07
CA ARG A 31 6.35 11.92 -7.91
C ARG A 31 7.79 11.90 -7.42
N SER A 32 7.99 11.61 -6.13
CA SER A 32 9.31 11.62 -5.47
C SER A 32 9.79 10.23 -5.06
N ASP A 33 11.08 9.96 -5.26
CA ASP A 33 11.77 8.72 -4.82
C ASP A 33 11.63 8.45 -3.31
N LEU A 34 11.33 9.48 -2.51
CA LEU A 34 11.17 9.37 -1.06
C LEU A 34 9.77 8.85 -0.68
N VAL A 35 8.73 9.36 -1.35
CA VAL A 35 7.35 8.87 -1.18
C VAL A 35 7.19 7.48 -1.77
N GLU A 36 7.69 7.22 -2.99
CA GLU A 36 7.68 5.88 -3.59
C GLU A 36 8.26 4.82 -2.64
N ARG A 37 9.46 5.07 -2.10
CA ARG A 37 10.11 4.09 -1.21
C ARG A 37 9.34 3.85 0.08
N ALA A 38 8.63 4.85 0.61
CA ALA A 38 7.79 4.66 1.80
C ALA A 38 6.55 3.81 1.50
N PHE A 39 5.92 4.02 0.34
CA PHE A 39 4.77 3.24 -0.13
C PHE A 39 5.12 1.79 -0.48
N ARG A 40 6.27 1.52 -1.11
CA ARG A 40 6.74 0.15 -1.39
C ARG A 40 7.21 -0.58 -0.13
N ALA A 41 7.61 0.14 0.91
CA ALA A 41 8.14 -0.45 2.14
C ALA A 41 7.07 -0.99 3.10
N ILE A 42 5.82 -0.58 2.94
CA ILE A 42 4.70 -0.94 3.82
C ILE A 42 3.56 -1.40 2.94
N ASP A 43 3.30 -2.70 2.97
CA ASP A 43 2.18 -3.29 2.25
C ASP A 43 0.86 -2.73 2.81
N ARG A 44 0.02 -2.21 1.90
CA ARG A 44 -1.31 -1.71 2.24
C ARG A 44 -2.23 -2.81 2.77
N ALA A 45 -2.12 -4.04 2.28
CA ALA A 45 -2.93 -5.18 2.70
C ALA A 45 -2.67 -5.58 4.16
N ASP A 46 -1.47 -5.31 4.69
CA ASP A 46 -1.17 -5.56 6.11
C ASP A 46 -1.99 -4.69 7.05
N TYR A 47 -2.54 -3.56 6.58
CA TYR A 47 -3.35 -2.63 7.38
C TYR A 47 -4.86 -2.86 7.24
N TYR A 48 -5.29 -3.80 6.39
CA TYR A 48 -6.66 -4.28 6.30
C TYR A 48 -6.94 -5.38 7.36
N LEU A 49 -8.22 -5.64 7.61
CA LEU A 49 -8.64 -6.91 8.23
C LEU A 49 -8.45 -8.04 7.21
N ASP A 50 -8.13 -9.24 7.69
CA ASP A 50 -7.70 -10.36 6.83
C ASP A 50 -8.76 -10.72 5.77
N GLU A 51 -10.05 -10.67 6.16
CA GLU A 51 -11.22 -10.91 5.30
C GLU A 51 -11.42 -9.89 4.15
N TYR A 52 -10.64 -8.80 4.09
CA TYR A 52 -10.77 -7.76 3.06
C TYR A 52 -9.46 -7.47 2.30
N ARG A 53 -8.38 -8.24 2.51
CA ARG A 53 -7.05 -7.96 1.91
C ARG A 53 -7.08 -7.88 0.38
N ASP A 54 -7.93 -8.67 -0.29
CA ASP A 54 -8.15 -8.66 -1.75
C ASP A 54 -8.63 -7.30 -2.33
N ASN A 55 -9.07 -6.38 -1.46
CA ASN A 55 -9.48 -5.03 -1.84
C ASN A 55 -8.41 -3.97 -1.52
N ALA A 56 -7.25 -4.35 -0.98
CA ALA A 56 -6.20 -3.42 -0.58
C ALA A 56 -5.54 -2.71 -1.76
N TYR A 57 -5.29 -3.43 -2.86
CA TYR A 57 -4.56 -2.92 -4.04
C TYR A 57 -5.43 -2.17 -5.06
N LYS A 58 -6.69 -1.87 -4.68
CA LYS A 58 -7.62 -1.05 -5.46
C LYS A 58 -7.49 0.41 -5.01
N ASP A 59 -7.60 1.37 -5.93
CA ASP A 59 -7.55 2.80 -5.58
C ASP A 59 -8.87 3.30 -4.96
N LEU A 60 -9.23 2.71 -3.82
CA LEU A 60 -10.48 2.92 -3.12
C LEU A 60 -10.22 3.16 -1.63
N ALA A 61 -11.05 4.01 -1.03
CA ALA A 61 -11.13 4.07 0.42
C ALA A 61 -11.85 2.83 0.95
N TRP A 62 -11.44 2.35 2.13
CA TRP A 62 -12.06 1.22 2.81
C TRP A 62 -12.43 1.61 4.23
N ARG A 63 -13.58 1.11 4.71
CA ARG A 63 -14.12 1.39 6.03
C ARG A 63 -14.83 0.17 6.58
N HIS A 64 -14.53 -0.21 7.82
CA HIS A 64 -15.24 -1.23 8.58
C HIS A 64 -15.37 -0.77 10.04
N GLY A 65 -16.60 -0.63 10.54
CA GLY A 65 -16.84 -0.06 11.88
C GLY A 65 -16.23 1.35 12.02
N ASN A 66 -15.32 1.53 12.99
CA ASN A 66 -14.55 2.76 13.19
C ASN A 66 -13.25 2.81 12.36
N ILE A 67 -12.77 1.67 11.85
CA ILE A 67 -11.56 1.57 11.05
C ILE A 67 -11.79 2.17 9.65
N HIS A 68 -10.84 3.00 9.20
CA HIS A 68 -10.86 3.65 7.89
C HIS A 68 -9.44 3.78 7.31
N LEU A 69 -9.28 3.44 6.03
CA LEU A 69 -8.13 3.79 5.19
C LEU A 69 -8.62 4.64 4.01
N SER A 70 -7.99 5.80 3.79
CA SER A 70 -8.20 6.59 2.57
C SER A 70 -7.66 5.86 1.33
N ALA A 71 -8.12 6.27 0.15
CA ALA A 71 -7.62 5.74 -1.12
C ALA A 71 -6.11 6.01 -1.29
N PRO A 72 -5.36 5.09 -1.92
CA PRO A 72 -3.93 5.24 -2.23
C PRO A 72 -3.56 6.57 -2.93
N CYS A 73 -4.35 7.03 -3.91
CA CYS A 73 -4.11 8.32 -4.59
C CYS A 73 -4.20 9.52 -3.63
N ILE A 74 -5.10 9.47 -2.64
CA ILE A 74 -5.26 10.52 -1.63
C ILE A 74 -4.06 10.54 -0.68
N TYR A 75 -3.61 9.39 -0.18
CA TYR A 75 -2.39 9.34 0.63
C TYR A 75 -1.15 9.78 -0.17
N SER A 76 -1.10 9.50 -1.47
CA SER A 76 -0.01 9.92 -2.35
C SER A 76 0.06 11.45 -2.44
N GLU A 77 -1.06 12.12 -2.75
CA GLU A 77 -1.13 13.59 -2.79
C GLU A 77 -0.87 14.22 -1.41
N VAL A 78 -1.34 13.61 -0.31
CA VAL A 78 -1.03 14.07 1.06
C VAL A 78 0.47 14.01 1.33
N MET A 79 1.12 12.88 1.07
CA MET A 79 2.56 12.67 1.32
C MET A 79 3.43 13.62 0.50
N GLU A 80 3.10 13.80 -0.78
CA GLU A 80 3.75 14.76 -1.68
C GLU A 80 3.49 16.22 -1.27
N ALA A 81 2.26 16.56 -0.87
CA ALA A 81 1.93 17.92 -0.45
C ALA A 81 2.58 18.29 0.89
N LEU A 82 2.73 17.33 1.80
CA LEU A 82 3.40 17.52 3.09
C LEU A 82 4.90 17.80 2.93
N ASP A 83 5.59 17.42 1.84
CA ASP A 83 7.01 17.74 1.65
C ASP A 83 7.88 17.29 2.86
N LEU A 84 7.78 16.00 3.18
CA LEU A 84 8.37 15.38 4.37
C LEU A 84 9.87 15.13 4.21
N HIS A 85 10.61 15.38 5.29
CA HIS A 85 12.06 15.27 5.34
C HIS A 85 12.51 14.68 6.69
N PRO A 86 13.70 14.04 6.77
CA PRO A 86 14.24 13.52 8.02
C PRO A 86 14.34 14.60 9.12
N GLY A 87 14.01 14.24 10.36
CA GLY A 87 14.09 15.13 11.52
C GLY A 87 12.94 16.12 11.70
N LEU A 88 11.96 16.18 10.78
CA LEU A 88 10.77 17.01 10.97
C LEU A 88 9.84 16.45 12.05
N SER A 89 9.02 17.34 12.63
CA SER A 89 7.90 16.98 13.50
C SER A 89 6.56 16.99 12.76
N PHE A 90 5.85 15.86 12.82
CA PHE A 90 4.58 15.58 12.18
C PHE A 90 3.46 15.28 13.19
N LEU A 91 2.26 15.77 12.89
CA LEU A 91 1.03 15.49 13.62
C LEU A 91 -0.06 15.00 12.65
N ASN A 92 -0.65 13.84 12.95
CA ASN A 92 -1.72 13.21 12.19
C ASN A 92 -3.05 13.27 12.97
N LEU A 93 -4.02 14.04 12.50
CA LEU A 93 -5.33 14.21 13.15
C LEU A 93 -6.37 13.30 12.48
N GLY A 94 -6.93 12.36 13.23
CA GLY A 94 -7.65 11.21 12.66
C GLY A 94 -6.65 10.20 12.10
N SER A 95 -5.73 9.72 12.95
CA SER A 95 -4.62 8.88 12.50
C SER A 95 -5.05 7.49 12.00
N GLY A 96 -6.30 7.07 12.29
CA GLY A 96 -6.86 5.82 11.81
C GLY A 96 -5.99 4.61 12.19
N THR A 97 -5.82 3.70 11.24
CA THR A 97 -5.03 2.46 11.40
C THR A 97 -3.53 2.67 11.53
N GLY A 98 -3.04 3.91 11.57
CA GLY A 98 -1.62 4.22 11.61
C GLY A 98 -0.89 4.08 10.28
N TYR A 99 -1.48 3.53 9.21
CA TYR A 99 -0.82 3.29 7.91
C TYR A 99 -0.02 4.49 7.38
N LEU A 100 -0.65 5.67 7.32
CA LEU A 100 0.02 6.91 6.92
C LEU A 100 1.13 7.29 7.91
N SER A 101 0.88 7.19 9.22
CA SER A 101 1.87 7.50 10.25
C SER A 101 3.08 6.57 10.19
N THR A 102 2.93 5.29 9.85
CA THR A 102 4.06 4.36 9.64
C THR A 102 4.86 4.75 8.40
N MET A 103 4.21 5.06 7.26
CA MET A 103 4.90 5.56 6.05
C MET A 103 5.67 6.86 6.32
N VAL A 104 5.05 7.81 7.03
CA VAL A 104 5.71 9.05 7.45
C VAL A 104 6.90 8.73 8.37
N GLY A 105 6.77 7.74 9.25
CA GLY A 105 7.83 7.28 10.15
C GLY A 105 9.12 6.87 9.41
N LEU A 106 8.99 6.20 8.26
CA LEU A 106 10.13 5.82 7.41
C LEU A 106 10.83 7.01 6.74
N ILE A 107 10.12 8.12 6.53
CA ILE A 107 10.67 9.34 5.95
C ILE A 107 11.34 10.22 7.00
N LEU A 108 10.71 10.35 8.17
CA LEU A 108 11.21 11.20 9.26
C LEU A 108 12.48 10.65 9.92
N GLY A 109 12.62 9.33 10.02
CA GLY A 109 13.76 8.69 10.68
C GLY A 109 13.86 8.99 12.19
N PRO A 110 14.85 8.43 12.89
CA PRO A 110 14.88 8.37 14.35
C PRO A 110 14.90 9.72 15.07
N PHE A 111 15.28 10.80 14.38
CA PHE A 111 15.35 12.15 14.93
C PHE A 111 14.10 13.00 14.68
N GLY A 112 13.11 12.47 13.95
CA GLY A 112 11.82 13.12 13.78
C GLY A 112 10.91 13.02 15.00
N VAL A 113 9.69 13.56 14.86
CA VAL A 113 8.59 13.37 15.82
C VAL A 113 7.35 12.99 15.02
N ASN A 114 6.64 11.96 15.44
CA ASN A 114 5.53 11.37 14.70
C ASN A 114 4.37 11.13 15.67
N HIS A 115 3.45 12.09 15.79
CA HIS A 115 2.33 11.99 16.71
C HIS A 115 1.01 11.81 15.96
N GLY A 116 0.10 11.01 16.51
CA GLY A 116 -1.26 10.84 16.00
C GLY A 116 -2.32 11.07 17.08
N VAL A 117 -3.44 11.62 16.68
CA VAL A 117 -4.66 11.72 17.51
C VAL A 117 -5.77 10.98 16.79
N GLU A 118 -6.44 10.08 17.50
CA GLU A 118 -7.56 9.32 16.98
C GLU A 118 -8.69 9.29 18.02
N LEU A 119 -9.93 9.44 17.57
CA LEU A 119 -11.11 9.57 18.41
C LEU A 119 -11.49 8.24 19.08
N HIS A 120 -11.21 7.14 18.38
CA HIS A 120 -11.64 5.79 18.72
C HIS A 120 -10.51 4.96 19.34
N ALA A 121 -10.70 4.49 20.58
CA ALA A 121 -9.68 3.75 21.32
C ALA A 121 -9.36 2.38 20.71
N ASP A 122 -10.39 1.71 20.19
CA ASP A 122 -10.32 0.47 19.41
C ASP A 122 -9.48 0.62 18.13
N VAL A 123 -9.52 1.81 17.51
CA VAL A 123 -8.72 2.09 16.31
C VAL A 123 -7.25 2.35 16.66
N ILE A 124 -6.95 2.93 17.84
CA ILE A 124 -5.57 3.04 18.34
C ILE A 124 -4.99 1.68 18.72
N GLU A 125 -5.77 0.81 19.36
CA GLU A 125 -5.33 -0.56 19.64
C GLU A 125 -4.97 -1.30 18.34
N TYR A 126 -5.84 -1.22 17.33
CA TYR A 126 -5.57 -1.75 15.99
C TYR A 126 -4.33 -1.13 15.33
N ALA A 127 -4.14 0.19 15.44
CA ALA A 127 -2.96 0.87 14.89
C ALA A 127 -1.65 0.39 15.54
N TYR A 128 -1.64 0.17 16.86
CA TYR A 128 -0.48 -0.41 17.54
C TYR A 128 -0.25 -1.88 17.18
N GLN A 129 -1.31 -2.68 16.99
CA GLN A 129 -1.19 -4.06 16.50
C GLN A 129 -0.53 -4.11 15.11
N LYS A 130 -0.97 -3.26 14.16
CA LYS A 130 -0.38 -3.21 12.81
C LYS A 130 1.04 -2.63 12.79
N LEU A 131 1.34 -1.69 13.68
CA LEU A 131 2.70 -1.16 13.88
C LEU A 131 3.66 -2.23 14.44
N ASP A 132 3.24 -2.95 15.47
CA ASP A 132 4.02 -4.04 16.09
C ASP A 132 4.26 -5.18 15.09
N TYR A 133 3.24 -5.55 14.31
CA TYR A 133 3.38 -6.46 13.18
C TYR A 133 4.45 -5.97 12.20
N PHE A 134 4.34 -4.74 11.69
CA PHE A 134 5.32 -4.16 10.77
C PHE A 134 6.76 -4.20 11.31
N ILE A 135 6.97 -3.82 12.58
CA ILE A 135 8.30 -3.85 13.23
C ILE A 135 8.84 -5.28 13.34
N LYS A 136 7.97 -6.27 13.62
CA LYS A 136 8.37 -7.67 13.85
C LYS A 136 8.58 -8.46 12.56
N THR A 137 7.66 -8.37 11.60
CA THR A 137 7.60 -9.25 10.43
C THR A 137 8.25 -8.62 9.19
N SER A 138 8.10 -7.31 8.95
CA SER A 138 8.53 -6.69 7.70
C SER A 138 10.05 -6.73 7.50
N GLU A 139 10.51 -7.28 6.37
CA GLU A 139 11.91 -7.17 5.96
C GLU A 139 12.30 -5.72 5.65
N SER A 140 11.34 -4.92 5.19
CA SER A 140 11.57 -3.50 4.88
C SER A 140 11.96 -2.69 6.11
N PHE A 141 11.52 -3.05 7.32
CA PHE A 141 11.95 -2.38 8.55
C PHE A 141 13.48 -2.30 8.72
N ASP A 142 14.22 -3.34 8.33
CA ASP A 142 15.68 -3.34 8.39
C ASP A 142 16.37 -2.54 7.26
N LYS A 143 15.61 -2.07 6.26
CA LYS A 143 16.07 -1.19 5.19
C LYS A 143 15.94 0.31 5.54
N PHE A 144 15.14 0.68 6.56
CA PHE A 144 14.85 2.08 6.92
C PHE A 144 15.30 2.48 8.32
N GLU A 145 15.66 3.75 8.46
CA GLU A 145 15.72 4.46 9.73
C GLU A 145 14.29 4.93 10.08
N PHE A 146 13.78 4.68 11.29
CA PHE A 146 12.34 4.77 11.59
C PHE A 146 12.00 5.73 12.73
N CYS A 147 11.02 6.61 12.51
CA CYS A 147 10.31 7.37 13.54
C CYS A 147 9.01 6.64 13.91
N GLU A 148 9.08 5.79 14.93
CA GLU A 148 7.91 5.12 15.50
C GLU A 148 6.82 6.15 15.89
N PRO A 149 5.57 5.96 15.45
CA PRO A 149 4.48 6.86 15.79
C PRO A 149 3.97 6.66 17.22
N SER A 150 3.59 7.75 17.88
CA SER A 150 2.92 7.72 19.18
C SER A 150 1.50 8.27 19.05
N PHE A 151 0.51 7.44 19.38
CA PHE A 151 -0.92 7.73 19.23
C PHE A 151 -1.59 8.08 20.57
N VAL A 152 -2.52 9.04 20.56
CA VAL A 152 -3.31 9.47 21.73
C VAL A 152 -4.81 9.42 21.42
N VAL A 153 -5.59 8.81 22.32
CA VAL A 153 -7.06 8.76 22.22
C VAL A 153 -7.66 10.13 22.55
N GLY A 154 -8.39 10.74 21.62
CA GLY A 154 -9.08 12.00 21.88
C GLY A 154 -9.63 12.70 20.64
N ASN A 155 -10.38 13.78 20.87
CA ASN A 155 -10.79 14.67 19.79
C ASN A 155 -9.65 15.64 19.44
N CYS A 156 -9.30 15.80 18.17
CA CYS A 156 -8.22 16.72 17.78
C CYS A 156 -8.55 18.21 18.02
N LEU A 157 -9.84 18.56 18.17
CA LEU A 157 -10.29 19.90 18.58
C LEU A 157 -10.18 20.14 20.10
N GLU A 158 -9.69 19.15 20.87
CA GLU A 158 -9.46 19.22 22.32
C GLU A 158 -7.94 19.21 22.68
N ILE A 159 -7.05 19.45 21.71
CA ILE A 159 -5.60 19.59 21.95
C ILE A 159 -5.35 20.94 22.64
N PRO A 160 -4.62 21.00 23.78
CA PRO A 160 -4.35 22.25 24.48
C PRO A 160 -3.56 23.27 23.64
N PRO A 161 -3.85 24.58 23.69
CA PRO A 161 -3.13 25.59 22.91
C PRO A 161 -1.67 25.77 23.32
N GLU A 162 -1.30 25.42 24.56
CA GLU A 162 0.08 25.33 25.06
C GLU A 162 0.87 24.14 24.48
N THR A 163 0.24 23.29 23.68
CA THR A 163 0.91 22.16 23.01
C THR A 163 1.91 22.65 21.96
N ARG A 164 3.00 21.90 21.80
CA ARG A 164 4.03 22.14 20.78
C ARG A 164 3.43 22.26 19.37
N GLN A 165 3.97 23.22 18.60
CA GLN A 165 3.74 23.34 17.15
C GLN A 165 4.60 22.37 16.33
N TYR A 166 4.08 21.94 15.18
CA TYR A 166 4.67 20.95 14.28
C TYR A 166 5.16 21.58 12.98
N ASP A 167 6.14 20.93 12.34
CA ASP A 167 6.60 21.31 11.00
C ASP A 167 5.60 20.88 9.93
N ARG A 168 4.85 19.80 10.20
CA ARG A 168 3.93 19.13 9.29
C ARG A 168 2.67 18.71 10.05
N VAL A 169 1.49 19.01 9.52
CA VAL A 169 0.21 18.57 10.09
C VAL A 169 -0.67 18.01 8.97
N TYR A 170 -1.29 16.86 9.20
CA TYR A 170 -2.35 16.32 8.34
C TYR A 170 -3.64 16.15 9.14
N CYS A 171 -4.79 16.43 8.50
CA CYS A 171 -6.09 16.08 9.03
C CYS A 171 -6.81 15.12 8.09
N GLY A 172 -7.07 13.90 8.56
CA GLY A 172 -7.77 12.83 7.83
C GLY A 172 -9.30 12.92 7.86
N ALA A 173 -9.86 14.09 8.22
CA ALA A 173 -11.29 14.35 8.27
C ALA A 173 -11.62 15.73 7.66
N GLY A 174 -12.84 15.91 7.14
CA GLY A 174 -13.29 17.15 6.52
C GLY A 174 -13.46 18.26 7.55
N VAL A 175 -12.69 19.34 7.43
CA VAL A 175 -12.68 20.44 8.38
C VAL A 175 -13.60 21.56 7.91
N GLN A 176 -14.44 22.06 8.82
CA GLN A 176 -15.28 23.23 8.59
C GLN A 176 -14.47 24.51 8.74
N LYS A 177 -14.87 25.59 8.05
CA LYS A 177 -14.09 26.84 7.94
C LYS A 177 -13.84 27.51 9.29
N GLU A 178 -14.79 27.35 10.19
CA GLU A 178 -14.80 27.81 11.58
C GLU A 178 -13.64 27.21 12.41
N HIS A 179 -13.09 26.07 11.98
CA HIS A 179 -11.96 25.39 12.61
C HIS A 179 -10.63 25.54 11.84
N GLU A 180 -10.61 26.27 10.72
CA GLU A 180 -9.40 26.46 9.91
C GLU A 180 -8.25 27.10 10.73
N ASP A 181 -8.57 28.13 11.52
CA ASP A 181 -7.58 28.83 12.35
C ASP A 181 -7.10 28.02 13.55
N TYR A 182 -7.95 27.12 14.07
CA TYR A 182 -7.53 26.14 15.08
C TYR A 182 -6.45 25.20 14.51
N MET A 183 -6.67 24.65 13.31
CA MET A 183 -5.70 23.77 12.65
C MET A 183 -4.41 24.51 12.30
N LYS A 184 -4.49 25.76 11.85
CA LYS A 184 -3.32 26.62 11.58
C LYS A 184 -2.44 26.82 12.81
N ASN A 185 -3.04 27.01 13.99
CA ASN A 185 -2.28 27.28 15.22
C ASN A 185 -1.35 26.13 15.66
N LEU A 186 -1.60 24.90 15.16
CA LEU A 186 -0.74 23.72 15.35
C LEU A 186 0.57 23.77 14.53
N LEU A 187 0.72 24.68 13.57
CA LEU A 187 1.92 24.80 12.72
C LEU A 187 2.97 25.76 13.27
N LYS A 188 4.25 25.39 13.12
CA LYS A 188 5.37 26.35 13.21
C LYS A 188 5.40 27.27 11.99
N VAL A 189 6.12 28.39 12.08
CA VAL A 189 6.49 29.18 10.90
C VAL A 189 7.41 28.32 10.00
N GLY A 190 7.15 28.33 8.69
CA GLY A 190 7.70 27.38 7.72
C GLY A 190 6.98 26.02 7.67
N GLY A 191 5.96 25.83 8.51
CA GLY A 191 5.20 24.58 8.58
C GLY A 191 4.17 24.42 7.46
N ILE A 192 3.81 23.17 7.16
CA ILE A 192 2.82 22.78 6.14
C ILE A 192 1.68 21.98 6.78
N LEU A 193 0.46 22.41 6.54
CA LEU A 193 -0.78 21.77 6.94
C LEU A 193 -1.49 21.27 5.67
N VAL A 194 -1.93 20.01 5.68
CA VAL A 194 -2.73 19.41 4.61
C VAL A 194 -4.04 18.92 5.20
N LEU A 195 -5.18 19.37 4.65
CA LEU A 195 -6.52 19.02 5.13
C LEU A 195 -7.55 19.10 4.01
N PRO A 196 -8.65 18.32 4.08
CA PRO A 196 -9.87 18.61 3.32
C PRO A 196 -10.58 19.82 3.93
N LEU A 197 -10.79 20.86 3.13
CA LEU A 197 -11.50 22.10 3.48
C LEU A 197 -12.41 22.48 2.31
N GLU A 198 -13.71 22.71 2.56
CA GLU A 198 -14.70 23.01 1.53
C GLU A 198 -14.70 21.96 0.37
N GLU A 199 -14.76 20.66 0.69
CA GLU A 199 -14.65 19.51 -0.25
C GLU A 199 -13.38 19.49 -1.13
N LYS A 200 -12.30 20.18 -0.71
CA LYS A 200 -11.03 20.23 -1.44
C LYS A 200 -9.84 19.97 -0.54
N LEU A 201 -9.01 19.00 -0.93
CA LEU A 201 -7.73 18.76 -0.29
C LEU A 201 -6.85 19.99 -0.52
N THR A 202 -6.42 20.61 0.56
CA THR A 202 -5.82 21.95 0.57
C THR A 202 -4.52 21.92 1.35
N LYS A 203 -3.46 22.47 0.75
CA LYS A 203 -2.18 22.74 1.40
C LYS A 203 -2.15 24.17 1.89
N ILE A 204 -1.90 24.36 3.19
CA ILE A 204 -1.68 25.65 3.83
C ILE A 204 -0.25 25.70 4.34
N THR A 205 0.54 26.67 3.90
CA THR A 205 1.92 26.90 4.34
C THR A 205 1.97 28.14 5.24
N ARG A 206 2.54 28.03 6.44
CA ARG A 206 2.75 29.19 7.33
C ARG A 206 4.00 29.95 6.90
N THR A 207 3.86 31.05 6.18
CA THR A 207 5.01 31.82 5.65
C THR A 207 5.62 32.78 6.66
N GLY A 208 4.90 33.09 7.75
CA GLY A 208 5.32 34.02 8.80
C GLY A 208 4.45 33.91 10.04
N LEU A 209 4.60 34.83 11.00
CA LEU A 209 3.82 34.81 12.25
C LEU A 209 2.31 34.84 11.97
N ASN A 210 1.87 35.76 11.12
CA ASN A 210 0.45 35.96 10.77
C ASN A 210 0.19 35.84 9.26
N SER A 211 1.10 35.24 8.49
CA SER A 211 1.00 35.13 7.02
C SER A 211 0.98 33.66 6.57
N TRP A 212 0.15 33.41 5.56
CA TRP A 212 -0.24 32.07 5.11
C TRP A 212 -0.32 32.03 3.58
N GLU A 213 0.05 30.91 2.98
CA GLU A 213 -0.17 30.61 1.57
C GLU A 213 -1.09 29.39 1.46
N THR A 214 -2.18 29.48 0.70
CA THR A 214 -3.19 28.43 0.57
C THR A 214 -3.29 27.96 -0.87
N LYS A 215 -3.06 26.66 -1.11
CA LYS A 215 -3.16 26.01 -2.43
C LYS A 215 -4.16 24.85 -2.36
N LYS A 216 -5.25 24.96 -3.13
CA LYS A 216 -6.21 23.86 -3.35
C LYS A 216 -5.58 22.85 -4.32
N ILE A 217 -5.63 21.55 -4.01
CA ILE A 217 -4.94 20.46 -4.72
C ILE A 217 -5.93 19.74 -5.63
N ILE A 218 -6.85 18.98 -5.03
CA ILE A 218 -7.88 18.17 -5.71
C ILE A 218 -9.21 18.26 -4.94
N SER A 219 -10.33 18.05 -5.64
CA SER A 219 -11.63 17.82 -4.98
C SER A 219 -11.63 16.44 -4.33
N VAL A 220 -12.20 16.33 -3.13
CA VAL A 220 -12.22 15.10 -2.33
C VAL A 220 -13.50 15.03 -1.51
N SER A 221 -13.92 13.82 -1.14
CA SER A 221 -14.97 13.60 -0.14
C SER A 221 -14.35 12.94 1.09
N PHE A 222 -14.64 13.49 2.27
CA PHE A 222 -14.14 13.00 3.55
C PHE A 222 -15.28 12.99 4.58
N ALA A 223 -15.24 12.08 5.54
CA ALA A 223 -16.12 12.16 6.70
C ALA A 223 -15.87 13.49 7.45
N PRO A 224 -16.92 14.24 7.85
CA PRO A 224 -16.74 15.50 8.53
C PRO A 224 -16.10 15.30 9.91
N LEU A 225 -15.31 16.28 10.33
CA LEU A 225 -14.65 16.26 11.62
C LEU A 225 -15.69 16.27 12.76
N VAL A 226 -15.57 15.31 13.69
CA VAL A 226 -16.50 15.18 14.81
C VAL A 226 -16.25 16.30 15.82
N LEU A 227 -17.28 17.10 16.10
CA LEU A 227 -17.19 18.17 17.10
C LEU A 227 -17.15 17.63 18.55
N PRO A 228 -16.42 18.28 19.47
CA PRO A 228 -16.46 17.94 20.89
C PRO A 228 -17.88 17.99 21.47
N LYS A 229 -18.24 16.97 22.24
CA LYS A 229 -19.52 16.96 22.97
C LYS A 229 -19.37 17.82 24.23
N HIS A 230 -19.81 19.08 24.16
CA HIS A 230 -19.80 19.98 25.30
C HIS A 230 -20.63 19.42 26.47
N SER A 231 -19.96 18.85 27.47
CA SER A 231 -20.58 18.51 28.75
C SER A 231 -20.76 19.79 29.58
N THR A 232 -22.01 20.15 29.88
CA THR A 232 -22.38 21.43 30.49
C THR A 232 -21.86 21.62 31.92
N ASN A 233 -21.32 20.59 32.57
CA ASN A 233 -20.84 20.61 33.96
C ASN A 233 -19.44 19.98 34.16
N GLY A 234 -18.68 19.73 33.09
CA GLY A 234 -17.34 19.14 33.16
C GLY A 234 -16.22 20.18 33.01
N LYS A 235 -15.04 19.90 33.58
CA LYS A 235 -13.80 20.53 33.07
C LYS A 235 -13.66 20.17 31.58
N PRO A 236 -13.15 21.07 30.72
CA PRO A 236 -12.90 20.74 29.33
C PRO A 236 -11.98 19.52 29.27
N LYS A 237 -12.38 18.50 28.51
CA LYS A 237 -11.52 17.34 28.26
C LYS A 237 -10.36 17.84 27.40
N THR A 238 -9.13 17.59 27.85
CA THR A 238 -7.93 17.94 27.10
C THR A 238 -7.27 16.68 26.58
N VAL A 239 -6.69 16.79 25.38
CA VAL A 239 -5.95 15.72 24.71
C VAL A 239 -4.47 16.13 24.67
N PRO A 240 -3.72 15.95 25.77
CA PRO A 240 -2.30 16.27 25.79
C PRO A 240 -1.55 15.34 24.83
N LEU A 241 -0.76 15.92 23.93
CA LEU A 241 0.10 15.15 23.04
C LEU A 241 1.34 14.63 23.79
N PRO A 242 1.99 13.55 23.30
CA PRO A 242 3.16 12.99 23.95
C PRO A 242 4.29 14.03 24.08
N ILE A 243 5.00 13.99 25.20
CA ILE A 243 6.11 14.90 25.45
C ILE A 243 7.29 14.46 24.56
N TYR A 244 7.97 15.43 23.95
CA TYR A 244 9.22 15.18 23.24
C TYR A 244 10.32 14.83 24.25
N GLU A 245 10.57 13.54 24.44
CA GLU A 245 11.71 13.05 25.21
C GLU A 245 12.95 12.92 24.32
N VAL A 246 14.11 13.31 24.88
CA VAL A 246 15.39 13.06 24.22
C VAL A 246 15.68 11.56 24.32
N ARG A 247 15.87 10.91 23.17
CA ARG A 247 16.18 9.47 23.10
C ARG A 247 17.32 9.09 24.05
N THR A 248 17.18 7.95 24.70
CA THR A 248 18.20 7.44 25.62
C THR A 248 19.52 7.16 24.88
N LEU A 249 20.64 7.22 25.60
CA LEU A 249 21.95 6.85 25.05
C LEU A 249 21.96 5.43 24.45
N GLN A 250 21.17 4.52 25.03
CA GLN A 250 21.01 3.15 24.55
C GLN A 250 20.35 3.09 23.16
N GLU A 251 19.28 3.87 22.94
CA GLU A 251 18.64 3.97 21.63
C GLU A 251 19.55 4.63 20.60
N LEU A 252 20.21 5.73 20.97
CA LEU A 252 21.16 6.44 20.11
C LEU A 252 22.32 5.52 19.69
N ALA A 253 22.81 4.68 20.61
CA ALA A 253 23.82 3.66 20.30
C ALA A 253 23.28 2.60 19.33
N ARG A 254 22.05 2.07 19.53
CA ARG A 254 21.40 1.14 18.60
C ARG A 254 21.28 1.72 17.19
N ILE A 255 20.80 2.96 17.08
CA ILE A 255 20.68 3.70 15.81
C ILE A 255 22.06 3.83 15.15
N SER A 256 23.07 4.30 15.90
CA SER A 256 24.43 4.48 15.39
C SER A 256 25.08 3.17 14.91
N ILE A 257 24.90 2.08 15.64
CA ILE A 257 25.40 0.74 15.27
C ILE A 257 24.69 0.24 14.00
N ARG A 258 23.36 0.24 13.97
CA ARG A 258 22.58 -0.20 12.79
C ARG A 258 22.93 0.62 11.54
N HIS A 259 23.01 1.93 11.67
CA HIS A 259 23.43 2.83 10.58
C HIS A 259 24.84 2.50 10.06
N THR A 260 25.80 2.25 10.95
CA THR A 260 27.18 1.89 10.57
C THR A 260 27.24 0.55 9.83
N LEU A 261 26.45 -0.44 10.28
CA LEU A 261 26.34 -1.75 9.62
C LEU A 261 25.64 -1.67 8.26
N ARG A 262 24.73 -0.70 8.06
CA ARG A 262 24.08 -0.37 6.77
C ARG A 262 25.06 0.32 5.81
N VAL A 263 25.68 1.45 6.16
CA VAL A 263 26.53 2.22 5.22
C VAL A 263 27.74 1.42 4.68
N THR A 264 28.20 0.43 5.46
CA THR A 264 29.25 -0.51 5.06
C THR A 264 28.76 -1.65 4.13
N THR A 265 27.50 -1.69 3.70
CA THR A 265 27.03 -2.53 2.57
C THR A 265 27.23 -1.77 1.26
N ASP A 266 26.62 -0.58 1.13
CA ASP A 266 26.64 0.26 -0.08
C ASP A 266 28.08 0.55 -0.56
N SER A 267 29.00 0.71 0.38
CA SER A 267 30.42 0.97 0.12
C SER A 267 31.22 -0.25 -0.36
N ALA A 268 30.76 -1.47 -0.07
CA ALA A 268 31.42 -2.71 -0.48
C ALA A 268 31.00 -3.10 -1.90
N ASP A 269 29.70 -3.07 -2.20
CA ASP A 269 29.18 -3.37 -3.53
C ASP A 269 29.70 -2.38 -4.59
N SER A 270 29.84 -1.10 -4.23
CA SER A 270 30.40 -0.09 -5.12
C SER A 270 31.90 -0.21 -5.37
N GLN A 271 32.68 -0.86 -4.48
CA GLN A 271 34.10 -1.13 -4.71
C GLN A 271 34.36 -2.25 -5.75
N SER A 272 33.36 -3.05 -6.09
CA SER A 272 33.46 -4.05 -7.16
C SER A 272 33.59 -3.45 -8.57
N ARG A 273 33.37 -2.14 -8.74
CA ARG A 273 33.41 -1.45 -10.05
C ARG A 273 34.14 -0.12 -10.01
N GLY A 274 35.46 -0.17 -10.25
CA GLY A 274 36.25 0.99 -10.69
C GLY A 274 37.43 1.32 -9.78
N ARG A 275 38.59 0.74 -10.08
CA ARG A 275 39.87 1.11 -9.46
C ARG A 275 40.35 2.44 -10.06
N GLY A 276 40.17 3.56 -9.36
CA GLY A 276 40.61 4.87 -9.88
C GLY A 276 40.60 6.02 -8.87
N SER A 277 41.80 6.56 -8.61
CA SER A 277 42.11 7.79 -7.88
C SER A 277 41.91 7.81 -6.36
N SER A 278 43.02 8.05 -5.67
CA SER A 278 43.10 8.33 -4.24
C SER A 278 42.76 9.78 -3.91
N PHE A 279 41.93 10.02 -2.90
CA PHE A 279 42.02 11.25 -2.08
C PHE A 279 41.69 10.95 -0.61
N SER A 280 42.68 11.13 0.25
CA SER A 280 42.54 11.02 1.70
C SER A 280 42.04 12.33 2.30
N VAL A 281 40.92 12.33 3.01
CA VAL A 281 40.48 13.48 3.82
C VAL A 281 39.98 13.03 5.20
N GLY A 282 40.73 13.44 6.23
CA GLY A 282 40.24 13.89 7.52
C GLY A 282 39.28 13.00 8.34
N ARG A 283 39.79 12.43 9.45
CA ARG A 283 38.94 12.18 10.63
C ARG A 283 38.41 13.52 11.16
N GLY A 284 37.10 13.64 11.29
CA GLY A 284 36.46 14.73 12.02
C GLY A 284 35.00 14.37 12.35
N LEU A 285 34.65 14.31 13.63
CA LEU A 285 33.25 14.22 14.03
C LEU A 285 32.59 15.57 13.73
N ALA A 286 31.83 15.63 12.64
CA ALA A 286 30.97 16.75 12.30
C ALA A 286 29.56 16.23 11.97
N VAL A 287 28.55 16.78 12.65
CA VAL A 287 27.13 16.38 12.58
C VAL A 287 26.49 16.62 11.20
N ALA A 288 27.22 17.24 10.26
CA ALA A 288 26.77 17.56 8.91
C ALA A 288 26.83 16.40 7.89
N GLY A 289 27.20 15.17 8.30
CA GLY A 289 27.45 14.04 7.39
C GLY A 289 26.29 13.05 7.15
N LEU A 290 25.22 13.10 7.94
CA LEU A 290 24.22 12.01 8.03
C LEU A 290 23.21 11.89 6.86
N HIS A 291 23.30 12.73 5.83
CA HIS A 291 22.22 12.88 4.84
C HIS A 291 22.69 12.72 3.38
N LYS A 292 23.15 11.52 3.03
CA LYS A 292 23.14 11.00 1.65
C LYS A 292 22.73 9.53 1.65
N TYR A 293 21.46 9.26 1.33
CA TYR A 293 21.00 7.91 1.04
C TYR A 293 21.60 7.40 -0.29
N GLY A 294 21.78 6.08 -0.39
CA GLY A 294 22.60 5.39 -1.38
C GLY A 294 22.15 5.45 -2.86
N PRO A 295 22.85 4.73 -3.75
CA PRO A 295 22.80 4.94 -5.19
C PRO A 295 21.50 4.47 -5.86
N ARG A 296 21.14 5.17 -6.95
CA ARG A 296 20.00 4.87 -7.82
C ARG A 296 20.00 3.42 -8.31
N PHE A 297 18.99 2.65 -7.91
CA PHE A 297 18.73 1.32 -8.47
C PHE A 297 18.45 1.42 -9.97
N LYS A 298 19.19 0.64 -10.78
CA LYS A 298 18.94 0.52 -12.22
C LYS A 298 17.83 -0.49 -12.46
N ARG A 299 16.66 -0.03 -12.95
CA ARG A 299 15.55 -0.90 -13.37
C ARG A 299 16.03 -2.00 -14.32
N ARG A 300 15.74 -3.26 -13.99
CA ARG A 300 15.89 -4.40 -14.91
C ARG A 300 14.65 -4.43 -15.81
N ARG A 301 14.75 -3.88 -17.02
CA ARG A 301 13.65 -3.97 -18.00
C ARG A 301 13.54 -5.41 -18.50
N VAL A 302 12.49 -6.13 -18.09
CA VAL A 302 12.08 -7.36 -18.75
C VAL A 302 11.47 -6.99 -20.10
N HIS A 303 12.08 -7.46 -21.18
CA HIS A 303 11.66 -7.11 -22.54
C HIS A 303 10.77 -8.24 -23.08
N ARG A 304 9.46 -8.19 -22.76
CA ARG A 304 8.47 -9.14 -23.28
C ARG A 304 8.36 -8.95 -24.80
N ARG A 305 8.90 -9.89 -25.58
CA ARG A 305 8.88 -9.83 -27.05
C ARG A 305 7.48 -10.11 -27.55
N HIS A 306 6.90 -9.17 -28.30
CA HIS A 306 5.63 -9.37 -29.00
C HIS A 306 5.90 -10.12 -30.31
N CYS A 307 5.48 -11.38 -30.41
CA CYS A 307 5.59 -12.15 -31.65
C CYS A 307 4.41 -11.83 -32.57
N ASN A 308 4.63 -10.99 -33.59
CA ASN A 308 3.67 -10.83 -34.68
C ASN A 308 3.81 -12.01 -35.66
N SER A 309 2.80 -12.88 -35.70
CA SER A 309 2.70 -13.91 -36.74
C SER A 309 2.32 -13.28 -38.09
N LEU A 310 3.19 -13.44 -39.09
CA LEU A 310 2.94 -13.07 -40.48
C LEU A 310 2.19 -14.20 -41.18
N VAL A 311 0.89 -14.02 -41.42
CA VAL A 311 0.13 -14.92 -42.29
C VAL A 311 0.52 -14.66 -43.74
N LEU A 312 1.37 -15.54 -44.30
CA LEU A 312 1.73 -15.54 -45.71
C LEU A 312 0.59 -16.15 -46.55
N ALA A 313 0.10 -15.37 -47.51
CA ALA A 313 -0.88 -15.82 -48.48
C ALA A 313 -0.21 -16.58 -49.65
N THR A 314 -0.71 -17.77 -49.98
CA THR A 314 -0.41 -18.46 -51.23
C THR A 314 -1.69 -18.90 -51.92
N ARG A 315 -1.82 -18.58 -53.21
CA ARG A 315 -3.01 -18.87 -54.04
C ARG A 315 -2.97 -20.29 -54.61
N GLN A 316 -4.13 -20.94 -54.70
CA GLN A 316 -4.49 -21.74 -55.89
C GLN A 316 -6.01 -21.81 -56.12
N VAL A 317 -6.41 -22.27 -57.32
CA VAL A 317 -7.75 -22.18 -57.96
C VAL A 317 -8.27 -23.63 -58.10
N VAL A 318 -9.57 -24.00 -58.06
CA VAL A 318 -10.83 -23.51 -58.69
C VAL A 318 -12.04 -23.98 -57.80
N ALA A 319 -13.35 -23.74 -57.98
CA ALA A 319 -14.19 -23.24 -59.09
C ALA A 319 -15.53 -22.57 -58.63
N SER A 320 -16.41 -22.32 -59.61
CA SER A 320 -17.86 -21.99 -59.56
C SER A 320 -18.71 -23.02 -58.76
N SER A 321 -19.82 -22.67 -58.09
CA SER A 321 -21.01 -21.90 -58.53
C SER A 321 -21.74 -21.36 -57.27
N GLY A 322 -22.65 -20.37 -57.22
CA GLY A 322 -23.58 -19.76 -58.19
C GLY A 322 -24.94 -19.55 -57.47
N ILE A 323 -25.71 -18.49 -57.79
CA ILE A 323 -27.02 -18.09 -57.16
C ILE A 323 -26.86 -17.47 -55.74
N GLY A 324 -27.40 -16.32 -55.33
CA GLY A 324 -28.37 -15.36 -55.88
C GLY A 324 -29.09 -14.59 -54.74
N SER A 325 -29.27 -13.27 -54.89
CA SER A 325 -30.30 -12.41 -54.23
C SER A 325 -30.26 -12.07 -52.72
N ALA A 326 -29.64 -10.93 -52.39
CA ALA A 326 -30.25 -9.65 -51.95
C ALA A 326 -31.33 -9.51 -50.83
N ALA A 327 -31.31 -8.30 -50.22
CA ALA A 327 -32.31 -7.60 -49.37
C ALA A 327 -32.42 -8.09 -47.91
N LEU A 328 -32.11 -7.28 -46.87
CA LEU A 328 -32.61 -5.96 -46.41
C LEU A 328 -33.86 -6.03 -45.52
N ASP A 329 -33.62 -5.70 -44.24
CA ASP A 329 -34.40 -4.82 -43.37
C ASP A 329 -35.89 -5.09 -43.04
N SER A 330 -36.15 -5.34 -41.73
CA SER A 330 -36.89 -4.46 -40.80
C SER A 330 -37.95 -5.13 -39.92
N ASN A 331 -37.84 -4.87 -38.60
CA ASN A 331 -38.94 -4.63 -37.63
C ASN A 331 -40.00 -5.75 -37.39
N ASN A 332 -40.69 -5.86 -36.25
CA ASN A 332 -40.78 -5.06 -35.02
C ASN A 332 -41.28 -5.94 -33.83
N ASN A 333 -41.28 -5.41 -32.59
CA ASN A 333 -42.30 -5.50 -31.51
C ASN A 333 -43.24 -6.74 -31.34
N GLN A 334 -43.83 -7.07 -30.18
CA GLN A 334 -43.68 -6.75 -28.73
C GLN A 334 -44.78 -7.56 -27.98
N GLY A 335 -44.56 -7.92 -26.71
CA GLY A 335 -45.60 -8.50 -25.81
C GLY A 335 -46.04 -9.94 -26.17
N GLY A 336 -46.58 -10.75 -25.26
CA GLY A 336 -46.87 -10.59 -23.83
C GLY A 336 -47.83 -11.71 -23.38
N ARG A 337 -47.63 -12.23 -22.15
CA ARG A 337 -48.63 -12.67 -21.11
C ARG A 337 -50.10 -12.85 -21.54
N VAL A 338 -50.92 -13.79 -21.03
CA VAL A 338 -50.90 -14.73 -19.87
C VAL A 338 -51.60 -16.03 -20.33
N GLU A 339 -51.52 -17.17 -19.62
CA GLU A 339 -52.58 -17.88 -18.84
C GLU A 339 -52.31 -19.38 -19.12
N GLU A 340 -52.60 -20.42 -18.33
CA GLU A 340 -52.97 -20.72 -16.93
C GLU A 340 -53.18 -22.27 -16.95
N GLU A 341 -52.98 -22.97 -15.82
CA GLU A 341 -53.72 -24.20 -15.41
C GLU A 341 -53.46 -25.51 -16.23
N ASP A 342 -53.40 -26.74 -15.67
CA ASP A 342 -53.77 -27.30 -14.36
C ASP A 342 -52.83 -28.44 -13.88
N GLU A 343 -52.97 -28.79 -12.59
CA GLU A 343 -53.02 -30.11 -11.89
C GLU A 343 -52.60 -31.42 -12.65
N GLU A 344 -52.08 -32.52 -12.05
CA GLU A 344 -52.16 -33.04 -10.67
C GLU A 344 -51.05 -34.11 -10.39
N GLU A 345 -51.16 -34.85 -9.27
CA GLU A 345 -50.34 -35.96 -8.73
C GLU A 345 -50.18 -37.19 -9.70
N GLY A 346 -49.32 -38.21 -9.51
CA GLY A 346 -48.43 -38.68 -8.44
C GLY A 346 -47.90 -40.11 -8.72
N GLU A 347 -47.09 -40.69 -7.82
CA GLU A 347 -46.65 -42.13 -7.72
C GLU A 347 -45.88 -42.76 -8.92
N ARG A 348 -44.60 -43.16 -8.81
CA ARG A 348 -43.92 -44.27 -8.08
C ARG A 348 -44.08 -45.70 -8.64
N GLU A 349 -42.90 -46.30 -8.91
CA GLU A 349 -42.60 -47.75 -9.04
C GLU A 349 -43.29 -48.53 -10.19
N GLY A 350 -42.67 -49.48 -10.91
CA GLY A 350 -41.30 -49.97 -10.91
C GLY A 350 -41.23 -51.49 -11.06
N ARG A 351 -40.90 -52.04 -12.25
CA ARG A 351 -40.27 -53.38 -12.40
C ARG A 351 -39.86 -53.78 -13.83
N ARG A 352 -38.62 -54.28 -13.91
CA ARG A 352 -38.07 -55.41 -14.70
C ARG A 352 -39.15 -56.39 -15.22
N GLN A 353 -39.02 -57.14 -16.33
CA GLN A 353 -37.88 -57.71 -17.10
C GLN A 353 -38.47 -58.35 -18.41
N LEU A 354 -37.76 -58.69 -19.51
CA LEU A 354 -36.98 -59.94 -19.75
C LEU A 354 -36.70 -60.16 -21.27
N ARG A 355 -35.69 -61.00 -21.61
CA ARG A 355 -35.24 -61.49 -22.95
C ARG A 355 -34.55 -60.43 -23.84
N GLY A 356 -33.38 -60.63 -24.46
CA GLY A 356 -32.65 -61.84 -24.92
C GLY A 356 -32.76 -61.95 -26.45
N SER A 357 -31.70 -61.90 -27.28
CA SER A 357 -30.37 -62.53 -27.14
C SER A 357 -29.27 -61.90 -28.01
N ARG A 358 -28.01 -61.98 -27.52
CA ARG A 358 -26.74 -62.18 -28.24
C ARG A 358 -26.54 -61.61 -29.66
N ARG A 359 -25.64 -60.63 -29.78
CA ARG A 359 -24.38 -60.78 -30.53
C ARG A 359 -23.29 -59.87 -29.95
N ALA A 360 -22.04 -60.28 -30.06
CA ALA A 360 -20.88 -59.61 -29.44
C ALA A 360 -20.01 -58.91 -30.49
N GLY A 361 -19.21 -57.93 -30.05
CA GLY A 361 -18.09 -57.42 -30.85
C GLY A 361 -17.55 -56.05 -30.42
N ARG A 362 -16.55 -56.07 -29.52
CA ARG A 362 -15.43 -55.10 -29.35
C ARG A 362 -15.73 -53.58 -29.43
N GLY A 363 -15.39 -52.87 -28.36
CA GLY A 363 -15.28 -51.40 -28.34
C GLY A 363 -15.48 -50.77 -26.96
N VAL A 364 -14.90 -51.37 -25.91
CA VAL A 364 -15.00 -50.89 -24.50
C VAL A 364 -13.71 -51.27 -23.75
N VAL A 365 -12.57 -50.86 -24.31
CA VAL A 365 -11.23 -50.98 -23.67
C VAL A 365 -10.42 -49.74 -24.07
N GLU A 366 -10.43 -49.40 -25.36
CA GLU A 366 -9.82 -48.18 -25.91
C GLU A 366 -10.44 -46.86 -25.38
N GLU A 367 -11.64 -46.89 -24.76
CA GLU A 367 -12.27 -45.73 -24.11
C GLU A 367 -12.02 -45.66 -22.59
N GLU A 368 -11.54 -46.74 -21.94
CA GLU A 368 -11.14 -46.71 -20.53
C GLU A 368 -9.64 -46.43 -20.40
N GLU A 369 -8.80 -47.06 -21.24
CA GLU A 369 -7.35 -46.77 -21.30
C GLU A 369 -7.05 -45.31 -21.69
N ALA A 370 -7.85 -44.70 -22.57
CA ALA A 370 -7.67 -43.30 -22.98
C ALA A 370 -8.04 -42.27 -21.90
N VAL A 371 -8.93 -42.63 -20.96
CA VAL A 371 -9.29 -41.73 -19.84
C VAL A 371 -8.25 -41.84 -18.72
N GLU A 372 -7.72 -43.05 -18.46
CA GLU A 372 -6.60 -43.22 -17.53
C GLU A 372 -5.32 -42.52 -18.06
N GLU A 373 -5.04 -42.52 -19.37
CA GLU A 373 -3.93 -41.75 -19.96
C GLU A 373 -4.17 -40.22 -19.89
N GLU A 374 -5.38 -39.70 -20.09
CA GLU A 374 -5.70 -38.26 -19.94
C GLU A 374 -5.60 -37.80 -18.47
N ASP A 375 -6.09 -38.60 -17.50
CA ASP A 375 -5.95 -38.30 -16.06
C ASP A 375 -4.47 -38.32 -15.60
N GLU A 376 -3.63 -39.26 -16.11
CA GLU A 376 -2.19 -39.31 -15.80
C GLU A 376 -1.39 -38.14 -16.44
N GLU A 377 -1.83 -37.59 -17.57
CA GLU A 377 -1.24 -36.38 -18.17
C GLU A 377 -1.64 -35.11 -17.38
N GLU A 378 -2.90 -34.97 -16.94
CA GLU A 378 -3.31 -33.84 -16.07
C GLU A 378 -2.61 -33.85 -14.70
N GLU A 379 -2.41 -35.01 -14.06
CA GLU A 379 -1.64 -35.10 -12.81
C GLU A 379 -0.16 -34.73 -13.01
N GLN A 380 0.43 -35.08 -14.16
CA GLN A 380 1.82 -34.70 -14.49
C GLN A 380 1.96 -33.20 -14.81
N GLU A 381 1.01 -32.59 -15.53
CA GLU A 381 1.00 -31.13 -15.72
C GLU A 381 0.80 -30.39 -14.38
N GLU A 382 -0.05 -30.89 -13.47
CA GLU A 382 -0.16 -30.33 -12.11
C GLU A 382 1.12 -30.49 -11.28
N GLU A 383 1.84 -31.62 -11.37
CA GLU A 383 3.13 -31.78 -10.68
C GLU A 383 4.23 -30.88 -11.29
N GLU A 384 4.32 -30.74 -12.62
CA GLU A 384 5.24 -29.79 -13.26
C GLU A 384 4.89 -28.33 -12.96
N GLU A 385 3.61 -27.93 -12.90
CA GLU A 385 3.20 -26.59 -12.46
C GLU A 385 3.53 -26.34 -10.98
N ARG A 386 3.40 -27.36 -10.12
CA ARG A 386 3.80 -27.26 -8.70
C ARG A 386 5.32 -27.16 -8.54
N GLU A 387 6.10 -27.97 -9.27
CA GLU A 387 7.57 -27.96 -9.18
C GLU A 387 8.17 -26.69 -9.81
N THR A 388 7.65 -26.22 -10.95
CA THR A 388 8.01 -24.92 -11.52
C THR A 388 7.54 -23.76 -10.64
N GLY A 389 6.39 -23.88 -9.97
CA GLY A 389 5.91 -22.95 -8.94
C GLY A 389 6.80 -22.87 -7.70
N GLU A 390 7.41 -23.97 -7.26
CA GLU A 390 8.43 -23.96 -6.21
C GLU A 390 9.75 -23.33 -6.69
N LEU A 391 10.19 -23.64 -7.91
CA LEU A 391 11.39 -23.07 -8.56
C LEU A 391 11.27 -21.57 -8.88
N LEU A 392 10.05 -21.04 -9.01
CA LEU A 392 9.76 -19.62 -9.25
C LEU A 392 9.55 -18.81 -7.96
N ARG A 393 9.59 -19.44 -6.77
CA ARG A 393 9.57 -18.68 -5.51
C ARG A 393 10.80 -17.75 -5.48
N PRO A 394 10.62 -16.42 -5.39
CA PRO A 394 11.77 -15.53 -5.25
C PRO A 394 12.49 -15.87 -3.95
N GLU A 395 13.80 -16.14 -4.03
CA GLU A 395 14.62 -16.38 -2.84
C GLU A 395 14.37 -15.27 -1.81
N PRO A 396 14.07 -15.61 -0.53
CA PRO A 396 13.74 -14.60 0.47
C PRO A 396 14.89 -13.61 0.59
N ALA A 397 14.58 -12.32 0.44
CA ALA A 397 15.59 -11.30 0.21
C ALA A 397 16.54 -11.21 1.42
N VAL A 398 17.79 -11.64 1.21
CA VAL A 398 18.77 -11.80 2.30
C VAL A 398 18.89 -10.50 3.10
N ASN A 399 18.46 -10.53 4.36
CA ASN A 399 18.51 -9.39 5.25
C ASN A 399 19.96 -9.20 5.76
N ILE A 400 20.79 -8.56 4.93
CA ILE A 400 22.22 -8.34 5.16
C ILE A 400 22.49 -7.66 6.51
N LEU A 401 21.61 -6.76 6.96
CA LEU A 401 21.74 -6.13 8.28
C LEU A 401 21.60 -7.15 9.41
N ARG A 402 20.61 -8.04 9.33
CA ARG A 402 20.38 -9.10 10.31
C ARG A 402 21.57 -10.05 10.38
N GLU A 403 22.07 -10.53 9.25
CA GLU A 403 23.26 -11.40 9.21
C GLU A 403 24.48 -10.75 9.85
N ARG A 404 24.73 -9.47 9.53
CA ARG A 404 25.84 -8.70 10.12
C ARG A 404 25.70 -8.54 11.63
N ILE A 405 24.50 -8.28 12.14
CA ILE A 405 24.24 -8.19 13.59
C ILE A 405 24.48 -9.56 14.26
N LEU A 406 24.00 -10.65 13.66
CA LEU A 406 24.18 -12.01 14.19
C LEU A 406 25.67 -12.44 14.17
N GLY A 407 26.44 -11.97 13.19
CA GLY A 407 27.88 -12.18 13.08
C GLY A 407 28.75 -11.35 14.03
N LEU A 408 28.18 -10.40 14.80
CA LEU A 408 28.95 -9.62 15.77
C LEU A 408 29.40 -10.50 16.96
N PRO A 409 30.61 -10.27 17.53
CA PRO A 409 31.09 -10.91 18.75
C PRO A 409 30.43 -10.28 20.00
N LEU A 410 29.10 -10.27 20.04
CA LEU A 410 28.29 -9.73 21.13
C LEU A 410 27.46 -10.84 21.80
N PRO A 411 27.12 -10.71 23.09
CA PRO A 411 26.11 -11.54 23.75
C PRO A 411 24.75 -11.47 23.04
N GLU A 412 24.02 -12.58 23.03
CA GLU A 412 22.73 -12.70 22.32
C GLU A 412 21.69 -11.62 22.70
N PRO A 413 21.54 -11.20 23.98
CA PRO A 413 20.62 -10.12 24.34
C PRO A 413 20.92 -8.79 23.63
N LEU A 414 22.19 -8.50 23.33
CA LEU A 414 22.56 -7.28 22.58
C LEU A 414 22.28 -7.42 21.09
N LYS A 415 22.45 -8.63 20.51
CA LYS A 415 22.04 -8.91 19.12
C LYS A 415 20.53 -8.76 18.98
N MET A 416 19.76 -9.36 19.87
CA MET A 416 18.30 -9.22 19.89
C MET A 416 17.87 -7.76 20.10
N TYR A 417 18.52 -6.99 20.97
CA TYR A 417 18.23 -5.55 21.10
C TYR A 417 18.50 -4.76 19.80
N LEU A 418 19.60 -5.05 19.09
CA LEU A 418 19.91 -4.48 17.77
C LEU A 418 18.92 -4.92 16.68
N LEU A 419 18.28 -6.08 16.85
CA LEU A 419 17.24 -6.64 15.99
C LEU A 419 15.81 -6.29 16.43
N TYR A 420 15.60 -5.39 17.40
CA TYR A 420 14.27 -5.06 17.93
C TYR A 420 13.49 -6.29 18.47
N TYR A 421 14.22 -7.25 19.04
CA TYR A 421 13.71 -8.52 19.56
C TYR A 421 12.96 -9.37 18.52
N ARG A 422 13.25 -9.16 17.23
CA ARG A 422 12.72 -9.97 16.13
C ARG A 422 13.31 -11.37 16.16
N GLU A 423 12.55 -12.34 16.64
CA GLU A 423 12.78 -13.77 16.38
C GLU A 423 12.61 -14.06 14.87
N LYS A 424 13.05 -15.23 14.40
CA LYS A 424 13.02 -15.61 12.98
C LYS A 424 12.09 -16.80 12.79
#